data_AF-A0A0R1MEQ2-F1
#
_entry.id   AF-A0A0R1MEQ2-F1
#
_cell.length_a   1.000
_cell.length_b   1.000
_cell.length_c   1.000
_cell.angle_alpha   90.00
_cell.angle_beta   90.00
_cell.angle_gamma   90.00
#
_symmetry.space_group_name_H-M   'P 1'
#
loop_
_entity.id
_entity.type
_entity.pdbx_description
1 polymer ?
#
loop_
_entity_poly.entity_id
_entity_poly.type
_entity_poly.pdbx_seq_one_letter_code
_entity_poly.pdbx_strand_id
1 'polypeptide(L)' 'MKRLKGISKKVLSNQLNELIGDQIVSKREYLSGKVHHTEYQLTDIGQTLIPIVIALNDWGENRLKQVSLVKKFNNDL' A
#
# COMPACT_ATOMS: atom_id res chain seq x y z
N MET A 1 -6.15 -12.61 -4.65
CA MET A 1 -5.97 -11.37 -3.84
C MET A 1 -5.86 -11.77 -2.38
N LYS A 2 -4.68 -11.66 -1.76
CA LYS A 2 -4.53 -11.89 -0.31
C LYS A 2 -5.44 -10.87 0.41
N ARG A 3 -6.25 -11.32 1.37
CA ARG A 3 -7.07 -10.42 2.18
C ARG A 3 -6.12 -9.62 3.07
N LEU A 4 -5.90 -8.35 2.73
CA LEU A 4 -5.37 -7.38 3.69
C LEU A 4 -6.45 -7.21 4.77
N LYS A 5 -6.10 -7.51 6.02
CA LYS A 5 -7.00 -7.29 7.17
C LYS A 5 -7.17 -5.77 7.37
N GLY A 6 -8.37 -5.30 7.74
CA GLY A 6 -8.62 -3.88 7.99
C GLY A 6 -8.96 -3.00 6.78
N ILE A 7 -8.97 -3.50 5.54
CA ILE A 7 -9.37 -2.71 4.34
C ILE A 7 -10.39 -3.45 3.48
N SER A 8 -11.45 -2.76 3.08
CA SER A 8 -12.44 -3.34 2.16
C SER A 8 -11.85 -3.51 0.76
N LYS A 9 -12.33 -4.51 0.02
CA LYS A 9 -11.91 -4.73 -1.39
C LYS A 9 -12.15 -3.49 -2.26
N LYS A 10 -13.24 -2.77 -2.02
CA LYS A 10 -13.60 -1.55 -2.76
C LYS A 10 -12.59 -0.45 -2.52
N VAL A 11 -12.26 -0.17 -1.25
CA VAL A 11 -11.28 0.89 -0.89
C VAL A 11 -9.91 0.54 -1.43
N LEU A 12 -9.46 -0.71 -1.29
CA LEU A 12 -8.19 -1.16 -1.85
C LEU A 12 -8.15 -1.02 -3.38
N SER A 13 -9.23 -1.40 -4.07
CA SER A 13 -9.30 -1.27 -5.53
C SER A 13 -9.28 0.19 -5.97
N ASN A 14 -9.97 1.07 -5.24
CA ASN A 14 -9.96 2.51 -5.53
C ASN A 14 -8.56 3.10 -5.35
N GLN A 15 -7.89 2.79 -4.24
CA GLN A 15 -6.55 3.31 -3.97
C GLN A 15 -5.53 2.81 -5.00
N LEU A 16 -5.62 1.54 -5.43
CA LEU A 16 -4.76 1.01 -6.48
C LEU A 16 -5.03 1.70 -7.83
N ASN A 17 -6.29 1.97 -8.16
CA ASN A 17 -6.63 2.68 -9.40
C ASN A 17 -6.10 4.11 -9.40
N GLU A 18 -6.15 4.82 -8.28
CA GLU A 18 -5.54 6.16 -8.12
C GLU A 18 -4.03 6.09 -8.34
N LEU A 19 -3.33 5.18 -7.65
CA LEU A 19 -1.87 5.02 -7.80
C LEU A 19 -1.44 4.60 -9.21
N ILE A 20 -2.30 3.88 -9.94
CA ILE A 20 -2.08 3.56 -11.36
C ILE A 20 -2.26 4.82 -12.23
N GLY A 21 -3.30 5.61 -11.97
CA GLY A 21 -3.53 6.89 -12.65
C GLY A 21 -2.37 7.87 -12.46
N ASP A 22 -1.76 7.86 -11.27
CA ASP A 22 -0.60 8.67 -10.93
C ASP A 22 0.74 8.07 -11.42
N GLN A 23 0.72 6.93 -12.12
CA GLN A 23 1.89 6.21 -12.63
C GLN A 23 2.87 5.73 -11.54
N ILE A 24 2.41 5.63 -10.29
CA ILE A 24 3.20 5.11 -9.15
C ILE A 24 3.17 3.58 -9.12
N VAL A 25 2.05 2.99 -9.50
CA VAL A 25 1.84 1.53 -9.57
C VAL A 25 1.51 1.11 -10.99
N SER A 26 2.08 0.00 -11.42
CA SER A 26 1.71 -0.71 -12.64
C SER A 26 0.86 -1.94 -12.31
N LYS A 27 -0.04 -2.29 -13.22
CA LYS A 27 -0.90 -3.47 -13.13
C LYS A 27 -0.61 -4.39 -14.31
N ARG A 28 -0.40 -5.68 -14.04
CA ARG A 28 -0.25 -6.72 -15.05
C ARG A 28 -1.29 -7.81 -14.83
N GLU A 29 -1.98 -8.19 -15.90
CA GLU A 29 -2.92 -9.29 -15.91
C GLU A 29 -2.38 -10.42 -16.78
N TYR A 30 -2.46 -11.65 -16.29
CA TYR A 30 -2.02 -12.83 -17.03
C TYR A 30 -2.82 -14.07 -16.63
N LEU A 31 -2.76 -15.09 -17.48
CA LEU A 31 -3.42 -16.37 -17.25
C LEU A 31 -2.39 -17.42 -16.81
N SER A 32 -2.76 -18.19 -15.79
CA SER A 32 -2.05 -19.42 -15.43
C SER A 32 -3.04 -20.58 -15.56
N GLY A 33 -3.01 -21.25 -16.71
CA GLY A 33 -4.05 -22.22 -17.09
C GLY A 33 -5.43 -21.55 -17.20
N LYS A 34 -6.38 -21.99 -16.36
CA LYS A 34 -7.76 -21.45 -16.30
C LYS A 34 -7.93 -20.29 -15.31
N VAL A 35 -6.89 -19.93 -14.56
CA VAL A 35 -6.96 -18.93 -13.49
C VAL A 35 -6.46 -17.58 -14.00
N HIS A 36 -7.22 -16.52 -13.73
CA HIS A 36 -6.81 -15.15 -14.02
C HIS A 36 -6.05 -14.55 -12.83
N HIS A 37 -4.86 -14.03 -13.10
CA HIS A 37 -3.99 -13.41 -12.11
C HIS A 37 -3.85 -11.92 -12.38
N THR A 38 -3.80 -11.17 -11.28
CA THR A 38 -3.51 -9.74 -11.32
C THR A 38 -2.34 -9.46 -10.39
N GLU A 39 -1.29 -8.88 -10.96
CA GLU A 39 -0.10 -8.42 -10.26
C GLU A 39 -0.04 -6.90 -10.26
N TYR A 40 0.45 -6.35 -9.15
CA TYR A 40 0.68 -4.93 -8.97
C TYR A 40 2.14 -4.73 -8.58
N GLN A 41 2.81 -3.77 -9.21
CA GLN A 41 4.24 -3.49 -8.97
C GLN A 41 4.47 -1.98 -8.95
N LEU A 42 5.37 -1.50 -8.09
CA LEU A 42 5.81 -0.10 -8.17
C LEU A 42 6.54 0.13 -9.50
N THR A 43 6.25 1.25 -10.13
CA THR A 43 7.03 1.75 -11.27
C THR A 43 8.38 2.29 -10.79
N ASP A 44 9.28 2.63 -11.71
CA ASP A 44 10.56 3.24 -11.36
C ASP A 44 10.36 4.55 -10.58
N ILE A 45 9.39 5.37 -10.98
CA ILE A 45 9.01 6.59 -10.24
C ILE A 45 8.36 6.26 -8.89
N GLY A 46 7.54 5.21 -8.82
CA GLY A 46 6.96 4.77 -7.55
C GLY A 46 8.01 4.29 -6.55
N GLN A 47 9.09 3.67 -7.03
CA GLN A 47 10.21 3.26 -6.19
C GLN A 47 10.95 4.46 -5.57
N THR A 48 11.01 5.61 -6.25
CA THR A 48 11.66 6.81 -5.69
C THR A 48 10.90 7.39 -4.49
N LEU A 49 9.62 7.02 -4.29
CA LEU A 49 8.84 7.43 -3.12
C LEU A 49 9.15 6.61 -1.87
N ILE A 50 9.69 5.40 -2.01
CA ILE A 50 10.03 4.51 -0.89
C ILE A 50 10.85 5.21 0.21
N PRO A 51 11.99 5.87 -0.09
CA PRO A 51 12.78 6.54 0.95
C PRO A 51 12.00 7.63 1.69
N ILE A 52 11.08 8.33 1.01
CA ILE A 52 10.25 9.38 1.63
C ILE A 52 9.22 8.77 2.58
N VAL A 53 8.55 7.69 2.16
CA VAL A 53 7.58 6.96 3.00
C VAL A 53 8.27 6.38 4.23
N ILE A 54 9.47 5.84 4.08
CA ILE A 54 10.28 5.33 5.20
C ILE A 54 10.63 6.48 6.15
N ALA A 55 11.15 7.60 5.65
CA ALA A 55 11.51 8.75 6.48
C ALA A 55 10.31 9.31 7.26
N LEU A 56 9.13 9.37 6.62
CA LEU A 56 7.89 9.79 7.27
C LEU A 56 7.47 8.80 8.38
N ASN A 57 7.58 7.50 8.12
CA ASN A 57 7.31 6.47 9.11
C ASN A 57 8.27 6.60 10.31
N ASP A 58 9.57 6.73 10.07
CA ASP A 58 10.59 6.85 11.11
C ASP A 58 10.37 8.10 11.98
N TRP A 59 10.02 9.22 11.34
CA TRP A 59 9.61 10.42 12.07
C TRP A 59 8.39 10.15 12.95
N GLY A 60 7.36 9.47 12.41
CA GLY A 60 6.15 9.12 13.14
C GLY A 60 6.43 8.24 14.36
N GLU A 61 7.29 7.23 14.23
CA GLU A 61 7.74 6.39 15.34
C GLU A 61 8.40 7.20 16.45
N ASN A 62 9.33 8.07 16.07
CA ASN A 62 10.06 8.90 17.01
C ASN A 62 9.13 9.88 17.71
N ARG A 63 8.17 10.45 16.98
CA ARG A 63 7.19 11.36 17.55
C ARG A 63 6.30 10.64 18.57
N LEU A 64 5.77 9.46 18.25
CA LEU A 64 4.93 8.68 19.16
C LEU A 64 5.64 8.35 20.48
N LYS A 65 6.95 8.02 20.41
CA LYS A 65 7.79 7.81 21.61
C LYS A 65 7.90 9.08 22.46
N GLN A 66 8.07 10.25 21.83
CA GLN A 66 8.18 11.53 22.56
C GLN A 66 6.89 11.92 23.29
N VAL A 67 5.74 11.63 22.69
CA VAL A 67 4.43 12.01 23.25
C VAL A 67 3.77 10.89 24.06
N SER A 68 4.48 9.79 24.32
CA SER A 68 3.98 8.61 25.05
C SER A 68 2.65 8.07 24.52
N LEU A 69 2.40 8.23 23.21
CA LEU A 69 1.19 7.73 22.58
C LEU A 69 1.41 6.31 22.08
N VAL A 70 0.47 5.43 22.43
CA VAL A 70 0.43 4.07 21.87
C VAL A 70 -0.10 4.17 20.45
N LYS A 71 0.57 3.48 19.51
CA LYS A 71 0.02 3.26 18.17
C LYS A 71 -1.34 2.58 18.27
N LYS A 72 -2.41 3.35 18.05
CA LYS A 72 -3.70 2.79 17.68
C LYS A 72 -3.65 2.45 16.20
N PHE A 73 -2.99 1.35 15.85
CA PHE A 73 -3.34 0.70 14.59
C PHE A 73 -4.77 0.18 14.78
N ASN A 74 -5.73 0.76 14.06
CA ASN A 74 -7.06 0.18 13.94
C ASN A 74 -6.93 -1.16 13.17
N ASN A 75 -6.55 -2.21 13.90
CA ASN A 75 -6.62 -3.60 13.46
C ASN A 75 -7.90 -4.29 13.94
N ASP A 76 -8.80 -3.56 14.61
CA ASP A 76 -10.15 -4.00 14.91
C ASP A 76 -11.11 -3.70 13.75
N LEU A 77 -10.82 -4.24 12.55
CA LEU A 77 -11.75 -4.32 11.40
C LEU A 77 -11.50 -5.58 10.56
#